data_AF-A0A091EK86-F1
#
_entry.id   AF-A0A091EK86-F1
#
_cell.length_a   1.000
_cell.length_b   1.000
_cell.length_c   1.000
_cell.angle_alpha   90.00
_cell.angle_beta   90.00
_cell.angle_gamma   90.00
#
_symmetry.space_group_name_H-M   'P 1'
#
loop_
_entity.id
_entity.type
_entity.pdbx_description
1 polymer ?
#
loop_
_entity_poly.entity_id
_entity_poly.type
_entity_poly.pdbx_seq_one_letter_code
_entity_poly.pdbx_strand_id
1 'polypeptide(L)'
;MLHTTRDLYASVTHFKNLPNVETRHQGIDILVIWENTEGEYSNLEHESVKGVIEDLKIITKAESWCIAEYAFQVAQKMWRKKVTAVHKANLMKLGDGFFLQCCKEVASRYPHVTLDSMIVDNATMQLVARPQQFDVMLMPSLYGNVVTSICTGLFGGSGLIPAANYGCVCAVFETVSRQLNKNPDDKNGQSYCHAANKLHFAGLPQTPLLCHQDSYCSLGILKQ
;
A
#
# COMPACT_ATOMS: atom_id res chain seq x y z
N MET A 1 -0.15 4.43 16.57
CA MET A 1 0.25 3.70 17.79
C MET A 1 0.37 2.18 17.61
N LEU A 2 -0.12 1.55 16.53
CA LEU A 2 0.11 0.11 16.26
C LEU A 2 1.40 -0.19 15.46
N HIS A 3 1.87 0.76 14.64
CA HIS A 3 3.01 0.59 13.74
C HIS A 3 4.37 0.73 14.44
N THR A 4 4.48 1.65 15.40
CA THR A 4 5.72 1.96 16.11
C THR A 4 6.16 0.89 17.11
N THR A 5 5.28 -0.04 17.48
CA THR A 5 5.59 -1.12 18.44
C THR A 5 5.92 -2.45 17.75
N ARG A 6 5.83 -2.51 16.41
CA ARG A 6 5.87 -3.77 15.64
C ARG A 6 6.72 -3.72 14.37
N ASP A 7 7.43 -2.60 14.13
CA ASP A 7 8.32 -2.38 12.97
C ASP A 7 7.70 -2.82 11.64
N LEU A 8 6.46 -2.38 11.40
CA LEU A 8 5.72 -2.67 10.16
C LEU A 8 6.15 -1.71 9.06
N TYR A 9 7.18 -2.10 8.30
CA TYR A 9 7.84 -1.25 7.31
C TYR A 9 7.15 -1.18 5.94
N ALA A 10 6.42 -2.22 5.55
CA ALA A 10 5.79 -2.29 4.24
C ALA A 10 4.27 -2.39 4.33
N SER A 11 3.58 -1.39 3.80
CA SER A 11 2.14 -1.41 3.59
C SER A 11 1.83 -1.88 2.17
N VAL A 12 1.03 -2.92 2.04
CA VAL A 12 0.67 -3.55 0.76
C VAL A 12 -0.83 -3.59 0.60
N THR A 13 -1.33 -3.11 -0.54
CA THR A 13 -2.76 -3.14 -0.88
C THR A 13 -2.94 -3.64 -2.30
N HIS A 14 -3.83 -4.60 -2.48
CA HIS A 14 -4.12 -5.20 -3.79
C HIS A 14 -5.46 -4.71 -4.31
N PHE A 15 -5.40 -3.88 -5.35
CA PHE A 15 -6.56 -3.34 -6.04
C PHE A 15 -6.85 -4.20 -7.28
N LYS A 16 -7.84 -5.07 -7.17
CA LYS A 16 -8.27 -5.94 -8.26
C LYS A 16 -9.78 -5.84 -8.45
N ASN A 17 -10.22 -5.69 -9.70
CA ASN A 17 -11.65 -5.76 -10.00
C ASN A 17 -12.21 -7.14 -9.63
N LEU A 18 -13.34 -7.15 -8.93
CA LEU A 18 -14.08 -8.36 -8.59
C LEU A 18 -15.19 -8.62 -9.61
N PRO A 19 -15.46 -9.87 -10.02
CA PRO A 19 -16.42 -10.19 -11.09
C PRO A 19 -17.84 -9.62 -10.90
N ASN A 20 -18.26 -9.38 -9.65
CA ASN A 20 -19.62 -8.96 -9.30
C ASN A 20 -19.67 -7.55 -8.70
N VAL A 21 -18.60 -6.74 -8.85
CA VAL A 21 -18.55 -5.38 -8.34
C VAL A 21 -18.39 -4.42 -9.51
N GLU A 22 -19.47 -3.70 -9.82
CA GLU A 22 -19.43 -2.70 -10.88
C GLU A 22 -18.61 -1.50 -10.42
N THR A 23 -17.66 -1.09 -11.25
CA THR A 23 -16.77 0.04 -11.01
C THR A 23 -16.55 0.78 -12.33
N ARG A 24 -16.16 2.05 -12.25
CA ARG A 24 -15.94 2.90 -13.43
C ARG A 24 -14.92 2.31 -14.40
N HIS A 25 -13.89 1.66 -13.89
CA HIS A 25 -12.82 1.09 -14.69
C HIS A 25 -12.73 -0.43 -14.48
N GLN A 26 -12.51 -1.15 -15.57
CA GLN A 26 -12.45 -2.61 -15.61
C GLN A 26 -11.04 -3.11 -15.94
N GLY A 27 -10.75 -4.36 -15.60
CA GLY A 27 -9.49 -5.03 -15.96
C GLY A 27 -8.27 -4.52 -15.18
N ILE A 28 -8.48 -4.05 -13.96
CA ILE A 28 -7.43 -3.51 -13.10
C ILE A 28 -6.95 -4.59 -12.13
N ASP A 29 -5.63 -4.67 -12.00
CA ASP A 29 -4.93 -5.57 -11.11
C ASP A 29 -3.60 -4.91 -10.66
N ILE A 30 -3.70 -3.97 -9.71
CA ILE A 30 -2.59 -3.13 -9.24
C ILE A 30 -2.21 -3.52 -7.82
N LEU A 31 -0.92 -3.68 -7.57
CA LEU A 31 -0.37 -3.80 -6.23
C LEU A 31 0.28 -2.48 -5.81
N VAL A 32 -0.24 -1.85 -4.76
CA VAL A 32 0.35 -0.64 -4.18
C VAL A 32 1.16 -1.03 -2.96
N ILE A 33 2.44 -0.72 -2.98
CA ILE A 33 3.41 -0.98 -1.91
C ILE A 33 4.01 0.36 -1.49
N TRP A 34 3.97 0.66 -0.20
CA TRP A 34 4.51 1.90 0.32
C TRP A 34 5.17 1.73 1.68
N GLU A 35 6.16 2.60 1.89
CA GLU A 35 6.98 2.68 3.09
C GLU A 35 6.17 3.26 4.27
N ASN A 36 6.31 2.73 5.48
CA ASN A 36 5.41 3.05 6.61
C ASN A 36 6.15 3.34 7.95
N THR A 37 7.45 3.63 7.89
CA THR A 37 8.32 3.93 9.04
C THR A 37 8.87 5.37 9.04
N GLU A 38 9.11 5.97 7.88
CA GLU A 38 9.75 7.29 7.75
C GLU A 38 8.98 8.23 6.81
N GLY A 39 9.66 9.23 6.25
CA GLY A 39 9.09 10.25 5.38
C GLY A 39 8.39 11.35 6.16
N GLU A 40 7.29 11.83 5.61
CA GLU A 40 6.50 12.94 6.15
C GLU A 40 5.73 12.53 7.44
N TYR A 41 5.54 11.22 7.68
CA TYR A 41 4.86 10.74 8.89
C TYR A 41 5.78 10.61 10.11
N SER A 42 7.03 11.05 10.04
CA SER A 42 7.92 11.13 11.20
C SER A 42 7.45 12.15 12.24
N ASN A 43 6.55 13.08 11.88
CA ASN A 43 6.02 14.17 12.74
C ASN A 43 7.16 15.00 13.39
N LEU A 44 8.23 15.21 12.63
CA LEU A 44 9.37 16.02 13.07
C LEU A 44 9.13 17.46 12.64
N GLU A 45 8.30 18.12 13.42
CA GLU A 45 7.91 19.50 13.20
C GLU A 45 8.47 20.40 14.30
N HIS A 46 8.93 21.59 13.93
CA HIS A 46 9.33 22.60 14.90
C HIS A 46 9.07 24.02 14.39
N GLU A 47 8.90 24.94 15.34
CA GLU A 47 8.73 26.36 15.04
C GLU A 47 10.07 27.07 15.26
N SER A 48 10.84 27.28 14.18
CA SER A 48 12.18 27.92 14.26
C SER A 48 12.09 29.37 14.76
N VAL A 49 11.07 30.09 14.32
CA VAL A 49 10.68 31.41 14.82
C VAL A 49 9.17 31.53 14.80
N LYS A 50 8.60 32.42 15.63
CA LYS A 50 7.15 32.60 15.73
C LYS A 50 6.51 32.81 14.34
N GLY A 51 5.61 31.90 13.94
CA GLY A 51 4.92 31.88 12.66
C GLY A 51 5.63 31.11 11.54
N VAL A 52 6.78 30.48 11.79
CA VAL A 52 7.54 29.69 10.80
C VAL A 52 7.66 28.25 11.29
N ILE A 53 6.86 27.37 10.68
CA ILE A 53 6.85 25.93 10.96
C ILE A 53 7.69 25.21 9.91
N GLU A 54 8.64 24.41 10.38
CA GLU A 54 9.44 23.51 9.56
C GLU A 54 8.97 22.08 9.80
N ASP A 55 8.58 21.41 8.72
CA ASP A 55 8.26 19.97 8.70
C ASP A 55 9.40 19.22 8.00
N LEU A 56 9.98 18.25 8.69
CA LEU A 56 11.15 17.52 8.25
C LEU A 56 10.75 16.14 7.69
N LYS A 57 10.85 16.02 6.36
CA LYS A 57 10.81 14.72 5.68
C LYS A 57 12.14 14.00 5.82
N ILE A 58 12.13 12.86 6.52
CA ILE A 58 13.33 12.01 6.67
C ILE A 58 13.26 10.85 5.68
N ILE A 59 14.31 10.68 4.89
CA ILE A 59 14.48 9.53 4.00
C ILE A 59 15.84 8.92 4.25
N THR A 60 15.89 7.63 4.57
CA THR A 60 17.11 6.89 4.86
C THR A 60 17.36 5.80 3.83
N LYS A 61 18.63 5.42 3.69
CA LYS A 61 19.01 4.33 2.78
C LYS A 61 18.42 3.00 3.24
N ALA A 62 18.41 2.76 4.54
CA ALA A 62 17.98 1.49 5.12
C ALA A 62 16.53 1.19 4.77
N GLU A 63 15.62 2.14 5.04
CA GLU A 63 14.19 1.94 4.80
C GLU A 63 13.85 1.98 3.31
N SER A 64 14.43 2.93 2.56
CA SER A 64 14.26 3.00 1.10
C SER A 64 14.74 1.72 0.40
N TRP A 65 15.84 1.13 0.86
CA TRP A 65 16.33 -0.14 0.34
C TRP A 65 15.42 -1.31 0.73
N CYS A 66 14.99 -1.36 2.00
CA CYS A 66 14.14 -2.41 2.53
C CYS A 66 12.82 -2.51 1.77
N ILE A 67 12.12 -1.38 1.59
CA ILE A 67 10.84 -1.34 0.89
C ILE A 67 11.00 -1.64 -0.61
N ALA A 68 12.08 -1.16 -1.24
CA ALA A 68 12.36 -1.46 -2.64
C ALA A 68 12.63 -2.95 -2.83
N GLU A 69 13.50 -3.54 -2.01
CA GLU A 69 13.81 -4.97 -2.04
C GLU A 69 12.54 -5.80 -1.86
N TYR A 70 11.71 -5.46 -0.86
CA TYR A 70 10.43 -6.11 -0.63
C TYR A 70 9.51 -6.03 -1.85
N ALA A 71 9.35 -4.85 -2.46
CA ALA A 71 8.49 -4.68 -3.63
C ALA A 71 8.95 -5.51 -4.84
N PHE A 72 10.25 -5.57 -5.11
CA PHE A 72 10.80 -6.38 -6.19
C PHE A 72 10.69 -7.89 -5.91
N GLN A 73 10.89 -8.32 -4.66
CA GLN A 73 10.66 -9.72 -4.26
C GLN A 73 9.19 -10.13 -4.44
N VAL A 74 8.26 -9.29 -4.02
CA VAL A 74 6.82 -9.54 -4.21
C VAL A 74 6.48 -9.56 -5.70
N ALA A 75 7.00 -8.62 -6.49
CA ALA A 75 6.81 -8.60 -7.94
C ALA A 75 7.28 -9.91 -8.58
N GLN A 76 8.47 -10.40 -8.22
CA GLN A 76 9.00 -11.66 -8.72
C GLN A 76 8.14 -12.87 -8.31
N LYS A 77 7.77 -12.99 -7.02
CA LYS A 77 6.96 -14.10 -6.49
C LYS A 77 5.57 -14.15 -7.14
N MET A 78 4.98 -12.99 -7.43
CA MET A 78 3.66 -12.87 -8.06
C MET A 78 3.73 -12.80 -9.59
N TRP A 79 4.90 -13.06 -10.20
CA TRP A 79 5.13 -13.03 -11.65
C TRP A 79 4.77 -11.69 -12.33
N ARG A 80 4.82 -10.60 -11.57
CA ARG A 80 4.65 -9.23 -12.09
C ARG A 80 5.84 -8.84 -12.94
N LYS A 81 5.60 -7.94 -13.90
CA LYS A 81 6.59 -7.57 -14.93
C LYS A 81 7.19 -6.20 -14.69
N LYS A 82 6.49 -5.32 -13.96
CA LYS A 82 6.88 -3.92 -13.81
C LYS A 82 6.64 -3.40 -12.40
N VAL A 83 7.66 -2.72 -11.85
CA VAL A 83 7.56 -1.91 -10.63
C VAL A 83 7.72 -0.45 -11.04
N THR A 84 6.75 0.38 -10.70
CA THR A 84 6.77 1.83 -10.96
C THR A 84 7.08 2.57 -9.66
N ALA A 85 8.27 3.17 -9.56
CA ALA A 85 8.65 4.01 -8.44
C ALA A 85 7.98 5.39 -8.59
N VAL A 86 7.07 5.73 -7.67
CA VAL A 86 6.36 7.01 -7.65
C VAL A 86 7.08 7.98 -6.71
N HIS A 87 7.42 9.15 -7.23
CA HIS A 87 8.25 10.13 -6.51
C HIS A 87 7.93 11.57 -6.94
N LYS A 88 8.64 12.55 -6.37
CA LYS A 88 8.64 13.97 -6.74
C LYS A 88 10.06 14.52 -6.77
N ALA A 89 11.02 13.70 -7.22
CA ALA A 89 12.43 14.05 -7.39
C ALA A 89 12.71 15.26 -8.32
N ASN A 90 11.72 15.73 -9.10
CA ASN A 90 11.83 16.99 -9.85
C ASN A 90 11.86 18.23 -8.93
N LEU A 91 11.20 18.14 -7.77
CA LEU A 91 11.18 19.17 -6.73
C LEU A 91 12.11 18.78 -5.56
N MET A 92 11.87 17.61 -4.95
CA MET A 92 12.66 17.07 -3.83
C MET A 92 13.86 16.27 -4.34
N LYS A 93 14.84 16.99 -4.88
CA LYS A 93 16.02 16.38 -5.53
C LYS A 93 16.84 15.48 -4.60
N LEU A 94 16.93 15.81 -3.31
CA LEU A 94 17.71 15.03 -2.34
C LEU A 94 16.88 13.87 -1.76
N GLY A 95 15.76 14.14 -1.08
CA GLY A 95 14.95 13.09 -0.46
C GLY A 95 14.43 12.05 -1.46
N ASP A 96 13.58 12.50 -2.40
CA ASP A 96 12.98 11.60 -3.39
C ASP A 96 13.97 11.12 -4.45
N GLY A 97 14.98 11.94 -4.76
CA GLY A 97 16.08 11.51 -5.62
C GLY A 97 16.87 10.35 -5.00
N PHE A 98 17.09 10.38 -3.69
CA PHE A 98 17.77 9.33 -2.96
C PHE A 98 16.93 8.05 -2.86
N PHE A 99 15.63 8.16 -2.62
CA PHE A 99 14.70 7.02 -2.71
C PHE A 99 14.74 6.36 -4.09
N LEU A 100 14.68 7.15 -5.17
CA LEU A 100 14.74 6.65 -6.54
C LEU A 100 16.09 5.98 -6.86
N GLN A 101 17.19 6.51 -6.33
CA GLN A 101 18.50 5.88 -6.45
C GLN A 101 18.50 4.49 -5.79
N CYS A 102 17.98 4.35 -4.58
CA CYS A 102 17.86 3.07 -3.89
C CYS A 102 17.02 2.07 -4.71
N CYS A 103 15.90 2.52 -5.28
CA CYS A 103 15.07 1.69 -6.15
C CYS A 103 15.84 1.18 -7.38
N LYS A 104 16.68 2.03 -8.00
CA LYS A 104 17.53 1.65 -9.15
C LYS A 104 18.60 0.64 -8.76
N GLU A 105 19.26 0.86 -7.62
CA GLU A 105 20.28 -0.07 -7.08
C GLU A 105 19.66 -1.45 -6.84
N VAL A 106 18.48 -1.52 -6.20
CA VAL A 106 17.75 -2.78 -5.99
C VAL A 106 17.31 -3.40 -7.31
N ALA A 107 16.73 -2.63 -8.23
CA ALA A 107 16.24 -3.14 -9.51
C ALA A 107 17.31 -3.87 -10.33
N SER A 108 18.58 -3.46 -10.22
CA SER A 108 19.71 -4.14 -10.88
C SER A 108 19.86 -5.62 -10.49
N ARG A 109 19.33 -6.01 -9.32
CA ARG A 109 19.33 -7.38 -8.79
C ARG A 109 18.15 -8.22 -9.29
N TYR A 110 17.18 -7.60 -9.98
CA TYR A 110 15.93 -8.21 -10.45
C TYR A 110 15.75 -8.01 -11.97
N PRO A 111 16.58 -8.62 -12.83
CA PRO A 111 16.60 -8.34 -14.27
C PRO A 111 15.29 -8.68 -15.01
N HIS A 112 14.42 -9.50 -14.41
CA HIS A 112 13.14 -9.90 -14.99
C HIS A 112 11.98 -8.93 -14.68
N VAL A 113 12.21 -7.95 -13.80
CA VAL A 113 11.21 -6.96 -13.39
C VAL A 113 11.69 -5.58 -13.84
N THR A 114 10.94 -4.95 -14.74
CA THR A 114 11.29 -3.62 -15.24
C THR A 114 11.03 -2.56 -14.17
N LEU A 115 12.02 -1.73 -13.87
CA LEU A 115 11.83 -0.51 -13.10
C LEU A 115 11.38 0.62 -14.02
N ASP A 116 10.22 1.19 -13.72
CA ASP A 116 9.75 2.46 -14.28
C ASP A 116 9.72 3.52 -13.16
N SER A 117 9.72 4.80 -13.52
CA SER A 117 9.67 5.90 -12.56
C SER A 117 8.72 6.98 -13.02
N MET A 118 7.83 7.43 -12.14
CA MET A 118 6.80 8.41 -12.48
C MET A 118 6.68 9.47 -11.39
N ILE A 119 6.55 10.73 -11.79
CA ILE A 119 6.24 11.79 -10.82
C ILE A 119 4.81 11.61 -10.28
N VAL A 120 4.60 11.87 -8.98
CA VAL A 120 3.32 11.61 -8.30
C VAL A 120 2.13 12.32 -8.96
N ASP A 121 2.29 13.55 -9.44
CA ASP A 121 1.23 14.27 -10.17
C ASP A 121 0.79 13.51 -11.42
N ASN A 122 1.75 13.01 -12.22
CA ASN A 122 1.42 12.24 -13.41
C ASN A 122 0.85 10.88 -13.00
N ALA A 123 1.38 10.24 -11.95
CA ALA A 123 0.87 8.97 -11.47
C ALA A 123 -0.61 9.06 -11.06
N THR A 124 -1.01 10.11 -10.33
CA THR A 124 -2.41 10.31 -9.94
C THR A 124 -3.31 10.64 -11.13
N MET A 125 -2.85 11.47 -12.07
CA MET A 125 -3.57 11.72 -13.33
C MET A 125 -3.79 10.42 -14.13
N GLN A 126 -2.74 9.62 -14.26
CA GLN A 126 -2.77 8.34 -14.99
C GLN A 126 -3.62 7.28 -14.29
N LEU A 127 -3.66 7.27 -12.95
CA LEU A 127 -4.52 6.36 -12.19
C LEU A 127 -6.01 6.62 -12.47
N VAL A 128 -6.40 7.88 -12.63
CA VAL A 128 -7.79 8.23 -12.97
C VAL A 128 -8.08 8.02 -14.46
N ALA A 129 -7.10 8.27 -15.34
CA ALA A 129 -7.31 8.17 -16.78
C ALA A 129 -7.23 6.72 -17.31
N ARG A 130 -6.18 5.99 -16.94
CA ARG A 130 -5.86 4.65 -17.45
C ARG A 130 -5.12 3.83 -16.37
N PRO A 131 -5.81 3.39 -15.31
CA PRO A 131 -5.21 2.64 -14.20
C PRO A 131 -4.59 1.30 -14.63
N GLN A 132 -5.08 0.67 -15.70
CA GLN A 132 -4.63 -0.65 -16.18
C GLN A 132 -3.15 -0.70 -16.61
N GLN A 133 -2.49 0.45 -16.72
CA GLN A 133 -1.08 0.52 -17.07
C GLN A 133 -0.14 0.22 -15.90
N PHE A 134 -0.65 0.30 -14.67
CA PHE A 134 0.12 0.04 -13.47
C PHE A 134 0.05 -1.45 -13.12
N ASP A 135 1.18 -1.96 -12.64
CA ASP A 135 1.34 -3.35 -12.20
C ASP A 135 1.67 -3.35 -10.71
N VAL A 136 2.93 -3.12 -10.35
CA VAL A 136 3.33 -2.79 -8.97
C VAL A 136 3.69 -1.31 -8.88
N MET A 137 3.16 -0.61 -7.89
CA MET A 137 3.50 0.79 -7.57
C MET A 137 4.24 0.83 -6.25
N LEU A 138 5.43 1.42 -6.24
CA LEU A 138 6.30 1.54 -5.07
C LEU A 138 6.51 3.02 -4.74
N MET A 139 6.34 3.43 -3.48
CA MET A 139 6.49 4.83 -3.10
C MET A 139 6.84 5.08 -1.62
N PRO A 140 7.36 6.27 -1.29
CA PRO A 140 7.48 6.77 0.08
C PRO A 140 6.12 6.97 0.77
N SER A 141 6.19 7.22 2.06
CA SER A 141 5.06 7.09 2.97
C SER A 141 3.84 7.97 2.65
N LEU A 142 4.01 9.29 2.47
CA LEU A 142 2.90 10.20 2.18
C LEU A 142 2.17 9.84 0.88
N TYR A 143 2.91 9.55 -0.19
CA TYR A 143 2.32 9.24 -1.50
C TYR A 143 1.55 7.93 -1.44
N GLY A 144 2.05 6.97 -0.65
CA GLY A 144 1.37 5.70 -0.37
C GLY A 144 -0.04 5.90 0.11
N ASN A 145 -0.22 6.74 1.14
CA ASN A 145 -1.53 7.03 1.70
C ASN A 145 -2.48 7.73 0.69
N VAL A 146 -1.97 8.73 -0.03
CA VAL A 146 -2.76 9.48 -1.02
C VAL A 146 -3.18 8.58 -2.19
N VAL A 147 -2.26 7.82 -2.77
CA VAL A 147 -2.53 6.92 -3.89
C VAL A 147 -3.48 5.81 -3.47
N THR A 148 -3.28 5.22 -2.29
CA THR A 148 -4.19 4.20 -1.73
C THR A 148 -5.60 4.73 -1.58
N SER A 149 -5.76 5.99 -1.14
CA SER A 149 -7.07 6.64 -1.02
C SER A 149 -7.74 6.88 -2.38
N ILE A 150 -6.99 7.37 -3.37
CA ILE A 150 -7.49 7.57 -4.74
C ILE A 150 -7.93 6.24 -5.34
N CYS A 151 -7.08 5.22 -5.26
CA CYS A 151 -7.39 3.87 -5.69
C CYS A 151 -8.68 3.39 -5.01
N THR A 152 -8.78 3.48 -3.68
CA THR A 152 -9.99 3.05 -2.96
C THR A 152 -11.27 3.68 -3.49
N GLY A 153 -11.25 4.97 -3.86
CA GLY A 153 -12.37 5.64 -4.51
C GLY A 153 -12.68 5.11 -5.91
N LEU A 154 -11.66 4.76 -6.70
CA LEU A 154 -11.82 4.18 -8.03
C LEU A 154 -12.37 2.74 -8.01
N PHE A 155 -12.14 1.99 -6.94
CA PHE A 155 -12.42 0.54 -6.85
C PHE A 155 -13.68 0.15 -6.05
N GLY A 156 -14.60 1.08 -5.80
CA GLY A 156 -15.89 0.76 -5.16
C GLY A 156 -15.88 0.82 -3.63
N GLY A 157 -14.88 1.47 -3.04
CA GLY A 157 -14.86 1.78 -1.62
C GLY A 157 -14.07 0.79 -0.75
N SER A 158 -13.80 1.21 0.47
CA SER A 158 -12.78 0.61 1.34
C SER A 158 -13.12 -0.74 1.96
N GLY A 159 -14.40 -1.15 1.95
CA GLY A 159 -14.84 -2.42 2.54
C GLY A 159 -14.41 -3.66 1.75
N LEU A 160 -14.02 -3.49 0.49
CA LEU A 160 -13.75 -4.63 -0.40
C LEU A 160 -12.25 -4.93 -0.56
N ILE A 161 -11.39 -4.03 -0.07
CA ILE A 161 -10.00 -3.97 -0.46
C ILE A 161 -9.11 -4.51 0.67
N PRO A 162 -8.44 -5.66 0.45
CA PRO A 162 -7.53 -6.21 1.45
C PRO A 162 -6.25 -5.36 1.52
N ALA A 163 -5.80 -5.09 2.74
CA ALA A 163 -4.50 -4.50 3.02
C ALA A 163 -3.73 -5.36 4.03
N ALA A 164 -2.42 -5.36 3.91
CA ALA A 164 -1.55 -5.91 4.93
C ALA A 164 -0.36 -5.01 5.18
N ASN A 165 0.06 -4.98 6.43
CA ASN A 165 1.25 -4.30 6.87
C ASN A 165 2.25 -5.37 7.32
N TYR A 166 3.41 -5.39 6.70
CA TYR A 166 4.47 -6.36 6.96
C TYR A 166 5.59 -5.70 7.75
N GLY A 167 6.02 -6.37 8.80
CA GLY A 167 7.25 -6.08 9.52
C GLY A 167 8.20 -7.27 9.49
N CYS A 168 9.33 -7.14 10.16
CA CYS A 168 10.37 -8.18 10.20
C CYS A 168 9.91 -9.47 10.90
N VAL A 169 9.00 -9.36 11.89
CA VAL A 169 8.60 -10.50 12.76
C VAL A 169 7.12 -10.84 12.63
N CYS A 170 6.29 -9.89 12.19
CA CYS A 170 4.84 -10.10 12.10
C CYS A 170 4.24 -9.42 10.89
N ALA A 171 3.05 -9.89 10.51
CA ALA A 171 2.20 -9.25 9.52
C ALA A 171 0.82 -8.98 10.12
N VAL A 172 0.25 -7.81 9.80
CA VAL A 172 -1.07 -7.37 10.26
C VAL A 172 -1.97 -7.17 9.05
N PHE A 173 -3.08 -7.90 9.01
CA PHE A 173 -4.05 -7.84 7.91
C PHE A 173 -5.26 -6.99 8.33
N GLU A 174 -5.48 -5.89 7.60
CA GLU A 174 -6.57 -4.95 7.85
C GLU A 174 -7.33 -4.60 6.56
N THR A 175 -8.44 -3.88 6.70
CA THR A 175 -9.10 -3.23 5.57
C THR A 175 -8.54 -1.83 5.40
N VAL A 176 -8.55 -1.32 4.17
CA VAL A 176 -7.98 0.01 3.86
C VAL A 176 -8.66 1.13 4.66
N SER A 177 -9.97 1.03 4.97
CA SER A 177 -10.60 1.97 5.91
C SER A 177 -10.59 1.47 7.33
N ARG A 178 -10.11 2.35 8.21
CA ARG A 178 -10.34 2.34 9.65
C ARG A 178 -11.62 3.09 10.05
N GLN A 179 -12.19 3.89 9.15
CA GLN A 179 -13.35 4.75 9.36
C GLN A 179 -14.63 4.13 8.77
N LEU A 180 -15.06 3.00 9.30
CA LEU A 180 -16.49 2.66 9.22
C LEU A 180 -17.14 3.29 10.43
N ASN A 181 -17.97 4.31 10.20
CA ASN A 181 -18.97 4.73 11.18
C ASN A 181 -19.69 3.47 11.65
N LYS A 182 -19.57 3.16 12.94
CA LYS A 182 -20.29 2.06 13.58
C LYS A 182 -21.78 2.43 13.61
N ASN A 183 -22.48 2.26 12.50
CA ASN A 183 -23.92 2.08 12.56
C ASN A 183 -24.15 0.56 12.69
N PRO A 184 -24.56 0.08 13.88
CA PRO A 184 -24.65 -1.35 14.18
C PRO A 184 -25.73 -2.12 13.39
N ASP A 185 -26.52 -1.44 12.57
CA ASP A 185 -27.65 -2.02 11.83
C ASP A 185 -27.35 -2.40 10.38
N ASP A 186 -26.18 -2.06 9.81
CA ASP A 186 -25.83 -2.44 8.43
C ASP A 186 -25.19 -3.83 8.36
N LYS A 187 -26.03 -4.86 8.51
CA LYS A 187 -25.64 -6.29 8.51
C LYS A 187 -25.74 -6.95 7.13
N ASN A 188 -25.49 -6.24 6.04
CA ASN A 188 -25.65 -6.82 4.69
C ASN A 188 -24.31 -7.05 3.97
N GLY A 189 -23.93 -8.32 3.83
CA GLY A 189 -23.02 -8.86 2.79
C GLY A 189 -21.53 -8.49 2.86
N GLN A 190 -21.18 -7.31 3.38
CA GLN A 190 -19.82 -6.78 3.35
C GLN A 190 -18.88 -7.63 4.21
N SER A 191 -19.24 -7.95 5.45
CA SER A 191 -18.38 -8.71 6.40
C SER A 191 -17.85 -10.06 5.86
N TYR A 192 -18.58 -10.73 4.97
CA TYR A 192 -18.16 -12.02 4.40
C TYR A 192 -17.09 -11.87 3.32
N CYS A 193 -17.18 -10.82 2.48
CA CYS A 193 -16.13 -10.48 1.52
C CYS A 193 -14.82 -10.09 2.23
N HIS A 194 -14.92 -9.49 3.43
CA HIS A 194 -13.76 -9.07 4.22
C HIS A 194 -12.89 -10.25 4.67
N ALA A 195 -13.50 -11.35 5.12
CA ALA A 195 -12.76 -12.52 5.59
C ALA A 195 -12.14 -13.32 4.42
N ALA A 196 -12.90 -13.50 3.33
CA ALA A 196 -12.44 -14.25 2.15
C ALA A 196 -11.26 -13.56 1.44
N ASN A 197 -11.30 -12.23 1.30
CA ASN A 197 -10.21 -11.48 0.65
C ASN A 197 -8.93 -11.45 1.51
N LYS A 198 -9.06 -11.43 2.84
CA LYS A 198 -7.91 -11.52 3.75
C LYS A 198 -7.20 -12.88 3.67
N LEU A 199 -7.96 -13.98 3.59
CA LEU A 199 -7.40 -15.33 3.47
C LEU A 199 -6.67 -15.54 2.14
N HIS A 200 -7.24 -15.05 1.03
CA HIS A 200 -6.58 -15.12 -0.28
C HIS A 200 -5.27 -14.29 -0.29
N PHE A 201 -5.29 -13.10 0.30
CA PHE A 201 -4.10 -12.24 0.36
C PHE A 201 -3.00 -12.83 1.28
N ALA A 202 -3.36 -13.61 2.29
CA ALA A 202 -2.44 -14.36 3.15
C ALA A 202 -1.89 -15.67 2.53
N GLY A 203 -2.33 -16.04 1.32
CA GLY A 203 -1.89 -17.28 0.65
C GLY A 203 -2.45 -18.57 1.26
N LEU A 204 -3.54 -18.50 2.04
CA LEU A 204 -4.19 -19.65 2.65
C LEU A 204 -5.25 -20.25 1.70
N PRO A 205 -5.40 -21.59 1.63
CA PRO A 205 -6.37 -22.23 0.75
C PRO A 205 -7.80 -21.85 1.13
N GLN A 206 -8.66 -21.64 0.12
CA GLN A 206 -10.10 -21.41 0.32
C GLN A 206 -10.77 -22.69 0.83
N THR A 207 -10.86 -22.87 2.14
CA THR A 207 -11.83 -23.81 2.72
C THR A 207 -13.23 -23.19 2.66
N PRO A 208 -14.27 -23.93 2.23
CA PRO A 208 -15.65 -23.46 2.28
C PRO A 208 -16.11 -23.49 3.74
N LEU A 209 -15.74 -22.47 4.51
CA LEU A 209 -16.22 -22.31 5.88
C LEU A 209 -17.63 -21.73 5.83
N LEU A 210 -18.61 -22.61 6.11
CA LEU A 210 -19.92 -22.22 6.62
C LEU A 210 -19.70 -21.24 7.77
N CYS A 211 -19.93 -19.96 7.49
CA CYS A 211 -19.74 -18.90 8.46
C CYS A 211 -21.01 -18.80 9.32
N HIS A 212 -21.19 -19.76 10.22
CA HIS A 212 -22.19 -19.69 11.28
C HIS A 212 -21.67 -18.80 12.42
N GLN A 213 -22.39 -17.69 12.60
CA GLN A 213 -22.66 -16.92 13.84
C GLN A 213 -21.57 -16.31 14.73
N ASP A 214 -20.29 -16.67 14.68
CA ASP A 214 -19.36 -16.08 15.67
C ASP A 214 -18.70 -14.77 15.19
N SER A 215 -19.21 -13.70 15.79
CA SER A 215 -18.98 -12.30 15.49
C SER A 215 -17.74 -11.75 16.21
N TYR A 216 -16.52 -12.01 15.75
CA TYR A 216 -15.33 -11.20 16.12
C TYR A 216 -14.26 -11.26 15.02
N CYS A 217 -14.45 -10.49 13.95
CA CYS A 217 -13.48 -10.34 12.85
C CYS A 217 -12.60 -9.09 13.08
N SER A 218 -11.81 -9.07 14.16
CA SER A 218 -10.95 -7.95 14.55
C SER A 218 -9.48 -8.37 14.51
N LEU A 219 -8.68 -7.74 13.63
CA LEU A 219 -7.23 -7.88 13.43
C LEU A 219 -6.66 -9.32 13.40
N GLY A 220 -6.33 -9.83 12.22
CA GLY A 220 -5.47 -11.01 12.10
C GLY A 220 -3.99 -10.61 12.23
N ILE A 221 -3.34 -10.99 13.32
CA ILE A 221 -1.88 -10.89 13.48
C ILE A 221 -1.31 -12.28 13.23
N LEU A 222 -0.48 -12.42 12.19
CA LEU A 222 0.28 -13.64 11.93
C LEU A 222 1.75 -13.38 12.28
N LYS A 223 2.35 -14.29 13.07
CA LYS A 223 3.82 -14.36 13.20
C LYS A 223 4.35 -15.06 11.95
N GLN A 224 5.33 -14.44 11.30
CA GLN A 224 5.96 -14.99 10.10
C GLN A 224 6.86 -16.18 10.43
#